data_AF-A0A7S1RU82-F1
#
_entry.id   AF-A0A7S1RU82-F1
#
_cell.length_a   1.000
_cell.length_b   1.000
_cell.length_c   1.000
_cell.angle_alpha   90.00
_cell.angle_beta   90.00
_cell.angle_gamma   90.00
#
_symmetry.space_group_name_H-M   'P 1'
#
loop_
_entity.id
_entity.type
_entity.pdbx_description
1 polymer ?
#
loop_
_entity_poly.entity_id
_entity_poly.type
_entity_poly.pdbx_seq_one_letter_code
_entity_poly.pdbx_strand_id
1 'polypeptide(L)'
;STPPRLAAPAPRGARCHRPSPLTEPQTPIEMQRLAALLLLCPGLAAGLRVGAQLPRVRAEQGSKQTAALESGGAWWAHLGDFVYHAPPSSSKLSGRVGDYYYAFGSADALPQELRGRRVGGQ
;
A
#
# COMPACT_ATOMS: atom_id res chain seq x y z
N SER A 1 -28.67 40.47 11.38
CA SER A 1 -27.84 40.05 12.51
C SER A 1 -26.64 39.28 12.01
N THR A 2 -25.47 39.89 12.10
CA THR A 2 -24.20 39.37 11.56
C THR A 2 -23.43 38.69 12.69
N PRO A 3 -22.99 37.43 12.57
CA PRO A 3 -22.25 36.78 13.65
C PRO A 3 -20.80 37.31 13.75
N PRO A 4 -20.22 37.36 14.96
CA PRO A 4 -18.86 37.82 15.18
C PRO A 4 -17.82 36.81 14.69
N ARG A 5 -16.81 37.32 14.01
CA ARG A 5 -15.70 36.60 13.37
C ARG A 5 -14.63 36.28 14.43
N LEU A 6 -14.51 35.03 14.86
CA LEU A 6 -13.42 34.58 15.74
C LEU A 6 -12.10 34.51 14.96
N ALA A 7 -11.10 35.23 15.47
CA ALA A 7 -9.73 35.24 14.95
C ALA A 7 -9.00 33.93 15.29
N ALA A 8 -8.32 33.35 14.31
CA ALA A 8 -7.53 32.14 14.45
C ALA A 8 -6.16 32.43 15.11
N PRO A 9 -5.64 31.54 15.98
CA PRO A 9 -4.28 31.64 16.49
C PRO A 9 -3.24 31.13 15.47
N ALA A 10 -2.09 31.82 15.43
CA ALA A 10 -0.97 31.57 14.53
C ALA A 10 -0.19 30.27 14.84
N PRO A 11 0.45 29.64 13.84
CA PRO A 11 1.25 28.42 14.05
C PRO A 11 2.60 28.75 14.70
N ARG A 12 2.90 28.02 15.79
CA ARG A 12 4.21 28.03 16.45
C ARG A 12 5.17 27.13 15.66
N GLY A 13 6.26 27.73 15.19
CA GLY A 13 7.31 27.06 14.43
C GLY A 13 7.97 25.93 15.21
N ALA A 14 8.03 24.74 14.60
CA ALA A 14 8.86 23.64 15.05
C ALA A 14 10.19 23.66 14.27
N ARG A 15 11.28 23.66 15.04
CA ARG A 15 12.66 23.85 14.62
C ARG A 15 13.16 22.68 13.78
N CYS A 16 13.82 22.98 12.67
CA CYS A 16 14.65 22.03 11.94
C CYS A 16 15.87 21.66 12.78
N HIS A 17 15.98 20.39 13.18
CA HIS A 17 17.24 19.82 13.69
C HIS A 17 17.96 19.07 12.57
N ARG A 18 19.08 19.65 12.14
CA ARG A 18 20.22 19.06 11.41
C ARG A 18 21.46 19.51 12.22
N PRO A 19 22.65 18.90 12.16
CA PRO A 19 23.11 17.62 11.61
C PRO A 19 23.86 16.77 12.67
N SER A 20 24.36 15.58 12.30
CA SER A 20 25.78 15.24 12.49
C SER A 20 26.17 14.05 11.61
N PRO A 21 27.18 14.20 10.73
CA PRO A 21 27.86 13.09 10.08
C PRO A 21 29.07 12.70 10.93
N LEU A 22 29.11 11.48 11.46
CA LEU A 22 30.30 10.98 12.13
C LEU A 22 30.49 9.50 11.77
N THR A 23 31.53 9.30 10.95
CA THR A 23 32.54 8.26 11.11
C THR A 23 32.20 6.87 10.57
N GLU A 24 32.76 6.65 9.37
CA GLU A 24 33.27 5.38 8.83
C GLU A 24 33.86 4.42 9.89
N PRO A 25 33.80 3.11 9.61
CA PRO A 25 35.02 2.49 9.11
C PRO A 25 34.80 1.72 7.81
N GLN A 26 35.52 2.12 6.77
CA GLN A 26 35.96 1.22 5.72
C GLN A 26 36.69 0.02 6.34
N THR A 27 36.13 -1.18 6.18
CA THR A 27 36.92 -2.40 6.19
C THR A 27 36.95 -2.96 4.76
N PRO A 28 38.11 -2.91 4.09
CA PRO A 28 38.31 -3.62 2.85
C PRO A 28 38.62 -5.09 3.19
N ILE A 29 38.22 -6.01 2.31
CA ILE A 29 38.71 -7.41 2.26
C ILE A 29 38.00 -8.38 3.23
N GLU A 30 36.71 -8.69 2.99
CA GLU A 30 36.10 -9.99 3.35
C GLU A 30 34.76 -10.24 2.61
N MET A 31 34.59 -9.71 1.38
CA MET A 31 33.37 -9.92 0.58
C MET A 31 33.52 -10.96 -0.54
N GLN A 32 34.58 -11.79 -0.52
CA GLN A 32 34.84 -12.75 -1.61
C GLN A 32 34.67 -14.24 -1.23
N ARG A 33 34.25 -14.58 -0.01
CA ARG A 33 34.07 -16.00 0.37
C ARG A 33 32.64 -16.46 0.67
N LEU A 34 31.65 -15.56 0.67
CA LEU A 34 30.23 -15.95 0.81
C LEU A 34 29.47 -16.09 -0.53
N ALA A 35 30.12 -15.80 -1.67
CA ALA A 35 29.49 -15.94 -2.99
C ALA A 35 29.41 -17.40 -3.50
N ALA A 36 30.07 -18.35 -2.84
CA ALA A 36 30.20 -19.72 -3.36
C ALA A 36 29.18 -20.73 -2.81
N LEU A 37 28.28 -20.34 -1.89
CA LEU A 37 27.30 -21.25 -1.27
C LEU A 37 25.83 -20.93 -1.59
N LEU A 38 25.57 -20.15 -2.65
CA LEU A 38 24.21 -19.86 -3.13
C LEU A 38 23.86 -20.57 -4.46
N LEU A 39 24.74 -21.44 -4.96
CA LEU A 39 24.60 -22.12 -6.26
C LEU A 39 23.97 -23.52 -6.20
N LEU A 40 23.43 -23.97 -5.05
CA LEU A 40 22.89 -25.34 -4.89
C LEU A 40 21.38 -25.45 -4.59
N CYS A 41 20.59 -24.42 -4.89
CA CYS A 41 19.12 -24.55 -4.91
C CYS A 41 18.51 -24.00 -6.20
N PRO A 42 18.64 -24.69 -7.35
CA PRO A 42 17.86 -24.39 -8.54
C PRO A 42 16.42 -24.88 -8.31
N GLY A 43 15.66 -24.17 -7.48
CA GLY A 43 14.30 -24.56 -7.12
C GLY A 43 13.48 -23.51 -6.39
N LEU A 44 14.08 -22.38 -5.98
CA LEU A 44 13.37 -21.26 -5.35
C LEU A 44 13.13 -20.09 -6.31
N ALA A 45 12.93 -20.37 -7.59
CA ALA A 45 12.57 -19.35 -8.55
C ALA A 45 11.05 -19.17 -8.62
N ALA A 46 10.62 -17.93 -8.39
CA ALA A 46 9.38 -17.36 -8.88
C ALA A 46 8.06 -17.85 -8.28
N GLY A 47 7.96 -17.83 -6.95
CA GLY A 47 6.71 -17.42 -6.32
C GLY A 47 6.52 -15.91 -6.43
N LEU A 48 6.47 -15.35 -7.64
CA LEU A 48 5.96 -13.99 -7.85
C LEU A 48 4.50 -14.03 -7.39
N ARG A 49 4.26 -13.73 -6.12
CA ARG A 49 2.93 -13.41 -5.62
C ARG A 49 2.55 -12.13 -6.34
N VAL A 50 1.93 -12.28 -7.51
CA VAL A 50 1.11 -11.23 -8.11
C VAL A 50 0.17 -10.84 -6.99
N GLY A 51 0.43 -9.69 -6.36
CA GLY A 51 -0.43 -9.17 -5.31
C GLY A 51 -1.83 -9.21 -5.87
N ALA A 52 -2.71 -9.94 -5.19
CA ALA A 52 -4.07 -10.16 -5.65
C ALA A 52 -4.76 -8.80 -5.81
N GLN A 53 -4.73 -8.26 -7.02
CA GLN A 53 -5.30 -6.96 -7.28
C GLN A 53 -6.81 -7.11 -7.32
N LEU A 54 -7.49 -6.36 -6.47
CA LEU A 54 -8.95 -6.34 -6.45
C LEU A 54 -9.48 -5.86 -7.81
N PRO A 55 -10.65 -6.38 -8.25
CA PRO A 55 -11.35 -5.82 -9.38
C PRO A 55 -11.57 -4.32 -9.21
N ARG A 56 -11.29 -3.56 -10.26
CA ARG A 56 -11.43 -2.11 -10.28
C ARG A 56 -12.03 -1.63 -11.58
N VAL A 57 -12.80 -0.55 -11.51
CA VAL A 57 -13.32 0.19 -12.66
C VAL A 57 -13.02 1.66 -12.49
N ARG A 58 -12.98 2.43 -13.58
CA ARG A 58 -12.83 3.88 -13.46
C ARG A 58 -14.07 4.48 -12.82
N ALA A 59 -13.88 5.47 -11.96
CA ALA A 59 -14.95 6.18 -11.25
C ALA A 59 -16.04 6.70 -12.20
N GLU A 60 -15.63 7.27 -13.34
CA GLU A 60 -16.50 7.75 -14.42
C GLU A 60 -17.48 6.68 -14.94
N GLN A 61 -17.05 5.42 -14.97
CA GLN A 61 -17.85 4.28 -15.42
C GLN A 61 -18.56 3.57 -14.26
N GLY A 62 -18.12 3.83 -13.02
CA GLY A 62 -18.50 3.10 -11.83
C GLY A 62 -19.89 3.41 -11.30
N SER A 63 -20.50 4.56 -11.62
CA SER A 63 -21.75 5.02 -10.98
C SER A 63 -22.93 4.05 -11.14
N LYS A 64 -23.09 3.43 -12.31
CA LYS A 64 -24.12 2.41 -12.55
C LYS A 64 -23.76 1.08 -11.90
N GLN A 65 -22.47 0.80 -11.78
CA GLN A 65 -21.96 -0.47 -11.27
C GLN A 65 -21.95 -0.51 -9.73
N THR A 66 -21.71 0.62 -9.06
CA THR A 66 -21.82 0.74 -7.60
C THR A 66 -23.24 0.52 -7.13
N ALA A 67 -24.25 1.06 -7.83
CA ALA A 67 -25.65 0.81 -7.51
C ALA A 67 -26.00 -0.69 -7.60
N ALA A 68 -25.48 -1.39 -8.61
CA ALA A 68 -25.65 -2.84 -8.72
C ALA A 68 -24.94 -3.60 -7.59
N LEU A 69 -23.72 -3.19 -7.23
CA LEU A 69 -22.96 -3.80 -6.13
C LEU A 69 -23.66 -3.60 -4.77
N GLU A 70 -24.21 -2.42 -4.51
CA GLU A 70 -25.00 -2.13 -3.30
C GLU A 70 -26.24 -3.02 -3.22
N SER A 71 -26.98 -3.16 -4.33
CA SER A 71 -28.15 -4.04 -4.38
C SER A 71 -27.78 -5.52 -4.16
N GLY A 72 -26.57 -5.91 -4.56
CA GLY A 72 -26.03 -7.27 -4.36
C GLY A 72 -25.37 -7.48 -3.00
N GLY A 73 -25.34 -6.49 -2.11
CA GLY A 73 -24.66 -6.58 -0.81
C GLY A 73 -23.14 -6.68 -0.91
N ALA A 74 -22.56 -6.37 -2.08
CA ALA A 74 -21.13 -6.35 -2.30
C ALA A 74 -20.54 -5.01 -1.83
N TRP A 75 -19.44 -5.06 -1.09
CA TRP A 75 -18.74 -3.83 -0.70
C TRP A 75 -17.98 -3.24 -1.89
N TRP A 76 -17.81 -1.93 -1.85
CA TRP A 76 -17.01 -1.17 -2.81
C TRP A 76 -16.33 0.01 -2.10
N ALA A 77 -15.24 0.50 -2.66
CA ALA A 77 -14.47 1.62 -2.15
C ALA A 77 -13.95 2.48 -3.30
N HIS A 78 -14.08 3.80 -3.18
CA HIS A 78 -13.59 4.76 -4.16
C HIS A 78 -12.20 5.29 -3.75
N LEU A 79 -11.20 5.11 -4.60
CA LEU A 79 -9.81 5.55 -4.36
C LEU A 79 -9.25 6.23 -5.61
N GLY A 80 -9.09 7.55 -5.54
CA GLY A 80 -8.64 8.35 -6.68
C GLY A 80 -9.62 8.21 -7.85
N ASP A 81 -9.12 7.80 -9.02
CA ASP A 81 -9.92 7.63 -10.23
C ASP A 81 -10.57 6.24 -10.37
N PHE A 82 -10.45 5.39 -9.35
CA PHE A 82 -10.87 3.99 -9.40
C PHE A 82 -11.85 3.62 -8.29
N VAL A 83 -12.85 2.84 -8.66
CA VAL A 83 -13.73 2.13 -7.73
C VAL A 83 -13.26 0.69 -7.65
N TYR A 84 -12.87 0.27 -6.47
CA TYR A 84 -12.56 -1.11 -6.13
C TYR A 84 -13.80 -1.77 -5.56
N HIS A 85 -14.00 -3.06 -5.83
CA HIS A 85 -15.16 -3.78 -5.34
C HIS A 85 -14.85 -5.21 -4.94
N ALA A 86 -15.79 -5.81 -4.20
CA ALA A 86 -15.72 -7.20 -3.81
C ALA A 86 -15.52 -8.10 -5.04
N PRO A 87 -14.63 -9.11 -4.95
CA PRO A 87 -14.45 -10.08 -6.02
C PRO A 87 -15.72 -10.93 -6.20
N PRO A 88 -15.98 -11.46 -7.41
CA PRO A 88 -17.08 -12.38 -7.62
C PRO A 88 -16.90 -13.63 -6.77
N SER A 89 -17.99 -14.28 -6.35
CA SER A 89 -17.96 -15.46 -5.47
C SER A 89 -17.22 -16.67 -6.07
N SER A 90 -17.02 -16.70 -7.39
CA SER A 90 -16.22 -17.70 -8.10
C SER A 90 -14.71 -17.44 -8.03
N SER A 91 -14.29 -16.28 -7.51
CA SER A 91 -12.89 -15.93 -7.35
C SER A 91 -12.26 -16.66 -6.17
N LYS A 92 -10.94 -16.88 -6.23
CA LYS A 92 -10.14 -17.38 -5.09
C LYS A 92 -9.88 -16.30 -4.02
N LEU A 93 -10.34 -15.08 -4.26
CA LEU A 93 -10.17 -13.94 -3.37
C LEU A 93 -11.25 -13.91 -2.29
N SER A 94 -10.93 -13.40 -1.10
CA SER A 94 -11.92 -13.28 -0.02
C SER A 94 -13.06 -12.32 -0.38
N GLY A 95 -14.29 -12.67 -0.04
CA GLY A 95 -15.41 -11.74 -0.14
C GLY A 95 -15.44 -10.67 0.96
N ARG A 96 -14.62 -10.79 2.02
CA ARG A 96 -14.69 -9.93 3.22
C ARG A 96 -13.82 -8.68 3.06
N VAL A 97 -14.40 -7.50 3.32
CA VAL A 97 -13.69 -6.21 3.20
C VAL A 97 -12.47 -6.10 4.12
N GLY A 98 -12.53 -6.68 5.33
CA GLY A 98 -11.45 -6.61 6.33
C GLY A 98 -10.19 -7.41 5.97
N ASP A 99 -10.25 -8.26 4.94
CA ASP A 99 -9.08 -9.00 4.45
C ASP A 99 -8.22 -8.15 3.49
N TYR A 100 -8.70 -6.97 3.12
CA TYR A 100 -8.05 -6.05 2.20
C TYR A 100 -7.66 -4.76 2.90
N TYR A 101 -6.49 -4.24 2.56
CA TYR A 101 -6.09 -2.90 2.97
C TYR A 101 -5.43 -2.17 1.81
N TYR A 102 -5.62 -0.86 1.78
CA TYR A 102 -4.92 0.05 0.88
C TYR A 102 -3.96 0.90 1.70
N ALA A 103 -2.71 1.00 1.24
CA ALA A 103 -1.70 1.83 1.88
C ALA A 103 -1.35 2.99 0.94
N PHE A 104 -1.47 4.22 1.46
CA PHE A 104 -0.94 5.41 0.82
C PHE A 104 0.54 5.57 1.19
N GLY A 105 1.42 5.66 0.19
CA GLY A 105 2.86 5.85 0.36
C GLY A 105 3.71 4.66 -0.13
N SER A 106 5.03 4.79 0.04
CA SER A 106 6.00 3.79 -0.42
C SER A 106 5.72 2.41 0.21
N ALA A 107 5.93 1.35 -0.58
CA ALA A 107 5.88 -0.03 -0.11
C ALA A 107 6.81 -0.28 1.09
N ASP A 108 7.87 0.52 1.23
CA ASP A 108 8.84 0.42 2.32
C ASP A 108 8.26 0.83 3.67
N ALA A 109 7.22 1.66 3.68
CA ALA A 109 6.53 2.09 4.90
C ALA A 109 5.63 1.00 5.51
N LEU A 110 5.41 -0.12 4.81
CA LEU A 110 4.62 -1.24 5.33
C LEU A 110 5.48 -2.20 6.17
N PRO A 111 5.01 -2.60 7.37
CA PRO A 111 5.55 -3.74 8.10
C PRO A 111 5.60 -5.01 7.24
N GLN A 112 6.59 -5.86 7.44
CA GLN A 112 6.85 -7.03 6.59
C GLN A 112 5.65 -7.98 6.50
N GLU A 113 4.89 -8.10 7.58
CA GLU A 113 3.69 -8.93 7.71
C GLU A 113 2.58 -8.46 6.76
N LEU A 114 2.48 -7.16 6.56
CA LEU A 114 1.46 -6.57 5.69
C LEU A 114 1.87 -6.68 4.23
N ARG A 115 3.14 -6.51 3.88
CA ARG A 115 3.61 -6.48 2.47
C ARG A 115 3.05 -7.61 1.60
N GLY A 116 2.93 -8.83 2.14
CA GLY A 116 2.40 -10.00 1.43
C GLY A 116 0.88 -9.99 1.15
N ARG A 117 0.15 -9.03 1.72
CA ARG A 117 -1.30 -8.84 1.60
C ARG A 117 -1.67 -7.52 0.88
N ARG A 118 -0.68 -6.80 0.33
CA ARG A 118 -0.91 -5.53 -0.38
C ARG A 118 -1.63 -5.80 -1.70
N VAL A 119 -2.76 -5.12 -1.91
CA VAL A 119 -3.58 -5.26 -3.13
C VAL A 119 -3.45 -4.08 -4.10
N GLY A 120 -2.66 -3.05 -3.75
CA GLY A 120 -2.36 -1.91 -4.61
C GLY A 120 -1.60 -0.77 -3.93
N GLY A 121 -1.18 0.21 -4.73
CA GLY A 121 -0.55 1.47 -4.33
C GLY A 121 0.59 1.87 -5.28
N GLN A 122 0.75 3.17 -5.51
CA GLN A 122 1.84 3.75 -6.31
C GLN A 122 3.08 4.01 -5.47
#